data_AF-A0A562CV60-F1
#
_entry.id   AF-A0A562CV60-F1
#
_cell.length_a   1.000
_cell.length_b   1.000
_cell.length_c   1.000
_cell.angle_alpha   90.00
_cell.angle_beta   90.00
_cell.angle_gamma   90.00
#
_symmetry.space_group_name_H-M   'P 1'
#
loop_
_entity.id
_entity.type
_entity.pdbx_description
1 polymer ?
#
loop_
_entity_poly.entity_id
_entity_poly.type
_entity_poly.pdbx_seq_one_letter_code
_entity_poly.pdbx_strand_id
1 'polypeptide(L)'
;MNDENRNGRDGQPDVGSVGEEAMKLFGALADLARQQGGDVAGGLGDLAGQAAAMAQDVNEHLATDSAECRYCPVCRVVHAVRQTSPEVRAHLAVAASSLLQAAAGLLETLPADPGTREGSRGTGVERIDLDDEPEPGDTP
;
A
#
# COMPACT_ATOMS: atom_id res chain seq x y z
N MET A 1 24.52 -26.29 -39.37
CA MET A 1 23.84 -25.01 -39.61
C MET A 1 23.31 -24.54 -38.27
N ASN A 2 23.75 -23.36 -37.85
CA ASN A 2 23.40 -22.74 -36.57
C ASN A 2 22.04 -22.04 -36.73
N ASP A 3 21.06 -22.37 -35.91
CA ASP A 3 19.86 -21.55 -35.74
C ASP A 3 20.10 -20.56 -34.59
N GLU A 4 20.23 -19.32 -35.01
CA GLU A 4 20.53 -18.14 -34.22
C GLU A 4 19.42 -17.85 -33.19
N ASN A 5 19.81 -17.77 -31.93
CA ASN A 5 19.59 -16.63 -31.05
C ASN A 5 18.41 -15.70 -31.41
N ARG A 6 17.17 -16.20 -31.34
CA ARG A 6 15.97 -15.35 -31.24
C ARG A 6 15.86 -14.79 -29.82
N ASN A 7 16.69 -13.78 -29.60
CA ASN A 7 16.41 -12.55 -28.87
C ASN A 7 14.98 -12.44 -28.30
N GLY A 8 14.73 -13.03 -27.13
CA GLY A 8 13.52 -12.84 -26.33
C GLY A 8 13.62 -11.61 -25.43
N ARG A 9 13.97 -10.45 -25.99
CA ARG A 9 13.94 -9.14 -25.32
C ARG A 9 12.69 -8.33 -25.67
N ASP A 10 11.58 -9.01 -25.96
CA ASP A 10 10.32 -8.36 -26.26
C ASP A 10 9.52 -8.17 -24.96
N GLY A 11 9.52 -6.92 -24.47
CA GLY A 11 8.52 -6.42 -23.55
C GLY A 11 8.86 -6.47 -22.07
N GLN A 12 10.00 -5.94 -21.64
CA GLN A 12 10.09 -5.49 -20.25
C GLN A 12 9.05 -4.37 -20.09
N PRO A 13 8.04 -4.49 -19.21
CA PRO A 13 7.02 -3.47 -19.05
C PRO A 13 7.72 -2.14 -18.77
N ASP A 14 7.40 -1.12 -19.57
CA ASP A 14 7.94 0.22 -19.42
C ASP A 14 7.42 0.79 -18.10
N VAL A 15 8.18 0.57 -17.04
CA VAL A 15 7.90 1.13 -15.73
C VAL A 15 8.12 2.63 -15.88
N GLY A 16 7.02 3.39 -15.80
CA GLY A 16 7.06 4.85 -15.86
C GLY A 16 8.00 5.45 -14.80
N SER A 17 8.25 6.76 -14.87
CA SER A 17 9.17 7.39 -13.92
C SER A 17 8.70 7.17 -12.46
N VAL A 18 9.65 7.03 -11.53
CA VAL A 18 9.35 6.89 -10.09
C VAL A 18 8.46 8.04 -9.58
N GLY A 19 8.63 9.25 -10.14
CA GLY A 19 7.80 10.40 -9.80
C GLY A 19 6.35 10.24 -10.25
N GLU A 20 6.12 9.74 -11.46
CA GLU A 20 4.80 9.45 -12.00
C GLU A 20 4.06 8.42 -11.11
N GLU A 21 4.72 7.31 -10.77
CA GLU A 21 4.13 6.27 -9.94
C GLU A 21 3.90 6.72 -8.49
N ALA A 22 4.80 7.55 -7.95
CA ALA A 22 4.59 8.17 -6.64
C ALA A 22 3.35 9.08 -6.65
N MET A 23 3.14 9.87 -7.71
CA MET A 23 1.94 10.70 -7.85
C MET A 23 0.66 9.88 -7.93
N LYS A 24 0.68 8.75 -8.63
CA LYS A 24 -0.45 7.80 -8.66
C LYS A 24 -0.75 7.22 -7.27
N LEU A 25 0.29 6.84 -6.51
CA LEU A 25 0.14 6.37 -5.13
C LEU A 25 -0.48 7.45 -4.23
N PHE A 26 0.01 8.69 -4.28
CA PHE A 26 -0.57 9.79 -3.51
C PHE A 26 -2.02 10.09 -3.92
N GLY A 27 -2.35 9.98 -5.21
CA GLY A 27 -3.72 10.09 -5.70
C GLY A 27 -4.64 9.03 -5.09
N ALA A 28 -4.22 7.76 -5.10
CA ALA A 28 -4.97 6.66 -4.50
C ALA A 28 -5.15 6.82 -2.98
N LEU A 29 -4.11 7.28 -2.27
CA LEU A 29 -4.18 7.58 -0.84
C LEU A 29 -5.14 8.75 -0.55
N ALA A 30 -5.13 9.80 -1.35
CA ALA A 30 -6.05 10.93 -1.22
C ALA A 30 -7.51 10.56 -1.53
N ASP A 31 -7.74 9.65 -2.49
CA ASP A 31 -9.05 9.06 -2.75
C ASP A 31 -9.53 8.25 -1.53
N LEU A 32 -8.66 7.42 -0.93
CA LEU A 32 -8.98 6.65 0.27
C LEU A 32 -9.30 7.54 1.48
N ALA A 33 -8.49 8.57 1.71
CA ALA A 33 -8.70 9.52 2.81
C ALA A 33 -10.06 10.22 2.69
N ARG A 34 -10.46 10.61 1.47
CA ARG A 34 -11.78 11.19 1.21
C ARG A 34 -12.93 10.22 1.48
N GLN A 35 -12.73 8.92 1.27
CA GLN A 35 -13.74 7.90 1.58
C GLN A 35 -13.90 7.66 3.09
N GLN A 36 -12.86 7.89 3.89
CA GLN A 36 -12.88 7.69 5.34
C GLN A 36 -13.27 8.95 6.15
N GLY A 37 -13.22 10.13 5.54
CA GLY A 37 -13.52 11.42 6.19
C GLY A 37 -15.00 11.71 6.49
N GLY A 38 -15.92 10.75 6.29
CA GLY A 38 -17.36 10.94 6.52
C GLY A 38 -17.81 10.89 7.99
N ASP A 39 -17.01 10.32 8.91
CA ASP A 39 -17.46 9.93 10.26
C ASP A 39 -16.61 10.51 11.42
N VAL A 40 -16.19 11.78 11.32
CA VAL A 40 -15.13 12.34 12.20
C VAL A 40 -15.57 12.95 13.54
N ALA A 41 -16.86 12.96 13.90
CA ALA A 41 -17.32 13.69 15.10
C ALA A 41 -17.15 12.96 16.45
N GLY A 42 -16.84 11.65 16.47
CA GLY A 42 -16.70 10.87 17.72
C GLY A 42 -15.50 9.91 17.79
N GLY A 43 -14.65 9.87 16.75
CA GLY A 43 -13.81 8.69 16.47
C GLY A 43 -12.36 8.72 16.95
N LEU A 44 -11.78 9.84 17.38
CA LEU A 44 -10.30 9.92 17.54
C LEU A 44 -9.70 8.97 18.59
N GLY A 45 -10.39 8.73 19.72
CA GLY A 45 -9.92 7.80 20.74
C GLY A 45 -10.11 6.33 20.36
N ASP A 46 -11.20 6.03 19.64
CA ASP A 46 -11.54 4.68 19.19
C ASP A 46 -10.69 4.26 17.98
N LEU A 47 -10.44 5.20 17.06
CA LEU A 47 -9.48 5.06 15.97
C LEU A 47 -8.06 4.85 16.48
N ALA A 48 -7.63 5.58 17.52
CA ALA A 48 -6.32 5.38 18.12
C ALA A 48 -6.19 3.98 18.76
N GLY A 49 -7.24 3.50 19.43
CA GLY A 49 -7.29 2.14 19.98
C GLY A 49 -7.26 1.05 18.91
N GLN A 50 -8.07 1.21 17.85
CA GLN A 50 -8.10 0.28 16.72
C GLN A 50 -6.79 0.28 15.94
N ALA A 51 -6.19 1.45 15.70
CA ALA A 51 -4.89 1.55 15.06
C ALA A 51 -3.79 0.86 15.88
N ALA A 52 -3.81 0.98 17.21
CA ALA A 52 -2.87 0.30 18.08
C ALA A 52 -3.04 -1.24 18.03
N ALA A 53 -4.27 -1.74 18.03
CA ALA A 53 -4.56 -3.18 17.92
C ALA A 53 -4.11 -3.75 16.57
N MET A 54 -4.43 -3.05 15.47
CA MET A 54 -3.99 -3.42 14.12
C MET A 54 -2.46 -3.39 14.00
N ALA A 55 -1.81 -2.39 14.60
CA ALA A 55 -0.34 -2.30 14.60
C ALA A 55 0.31 -3.47 15.34
N GLN A 56 -0.29 -3.96 16.43
CA GLN A 56 0.19 -5.14 17.15
C GLN A 56 0.05 -6.41 16.31
N ASP A 57 -1.13 -6.64 15.71
CA ASP A 57 -1.40 -7.80 14.85
C ASP A 57 -0.48 -7.85 13.63
N VAL A 58 -0.31 -6.71 12.96
CA VAL A 58 0.60 -6.55 11.82
C VAL A 58 2.06 -6.77 12.23
N ASN A 59 2.47 -6.29 13.41
CA ASN A 59 3.83 -6.51 13.92
C ASN A 59 4.12 -8.00 14.17
N GLU A 60 3.12 -8.79 14.55
CA GLU A 60 3.25 -10.24 14.75
C GLU A 60 3.54 -10.98 13.42
N HIS A 61 3.03 -10.46 12.30
CA HIS A 61 3.17 -11.07 10.97
C HIS A 61 4.32 -10.52 10.11
N LEU A 62 4.79 -9.29 10.34
CA LEU A 62 5.84 -8.63 9.52
C LEU A 62 7.29 -8.94 9.94
N ALA A 63 7.50 -9.69 11.02
CA ALA A 63 8.78 -9.72 11.72
C ALA A 63 9.28 -11.12 12.10
N THR A 64 9.05 -12.11 11.24
CA THR A 64 9.47 -13.51 11.49
C THR A 64 10.95 -13.79 11.16
N ASP A 65 11.74 -12.77 10.77
CA ASP A 65 13.15 -12.89 10.32
C ASP A 65 13.38 -13.94 9.20
N SER A 66 12.32 -14.23 8.46
CA SER A 66 12.30 -15.25 7.43
C SER A 66 12.89 -14.76 6.10
N ALA A 67 13.18 -15.68 5.17
CA ALA A 67 13.85 -15.35 3.92
C ALA A 67 13.02 -14.41 3.03
N GLU A 68 11.69 -14.50 3.12
CA GLU A 68 10.72 -13.65 2.44
C GLU A 68 10.77 -12.18 2.89
N CYS A 69 11.21 -11.88 4.12
CA CYS A 69 11.35 -10.50 4.61
C CYS A 69 12.46 -9.71 3.90
N ARG A 70 13.37 -10.36 3.16
CA ARG A 70 14.40 -9.67 2.34
C ARG A 70 13.83 -9.06 1.06
N TYR A 71 12.66 -9.52 0.62
CA TYR A 71 12.05 -9.13 -0.67
C TYR A 71 10.78 -8.28 -0.52
N CYS A 72 10.04 -8.43 0.58
CA CYS A 72 8.86 -7.61 0.86
C CYS A 72 9.22 -6.11 1.07
N PRO A 73 8.63 -5.15 0.33
CA PRO A 73 8.90 -3.71 0.50
C PRO A 73 8.60 -3.19 1.91
N VAL A 74 7.52 -3.69 2.53
CA VAL A 74 7.13 -3.32 3.89
C VAL A 74 8.18 -3.79 4.89
N CYS A 75 8.61 -5.05 4.79
CA CYS A 75 9.64 -5.60 5.68
C CYS A 75 10.98 -4.86 5.55
N ARG A 76 11.35 -4.40 4.35
CA ARG A 76 12.55 -3.56 4.16
C ARG A 76 12.45 -2.23 4.89
N VAL A 77 11.29 -1.56 4.84
CA VAL A 77 11.07 -0.31 5.57
C VAL A 77 11.11 -0.55 7.08
N VAL A 78 10.43 -1.60 7.57
CA VAL A 78 10.45 -1.97 8.99
C VAL A 78 11.88 -2.27 9.46
N HIS A 79 12.65 -3.01 8.68
CA HIS A 79 14.05 -3.31 8.99
C HIS A 79 14.89 -2.04 9.06
N ALA A 80 14.74 -1.11 8.10
CA ALA A 80 15.44 0.17 8.12
C ALA A 80 15.14 0.99 9.38
N VAL A 81 13.86 1.09 9.77
CA VAL A 81 13.45 1.78 11.00
C VAL A 81 13.98 1.08 12.25
N ARG A 82 14.03 -0.26 12.27
CA ARG A 82 14.58 -1.05 13.38
C ARG A 82 16.11 -0.98 13.49
N GLN A 83 16.81 -0.56 12.45
CA GLN A 83 18.26 -0.34 12.49
C GLN A 83 18.63 1.05 13.02
N THR A 84 17.69 2.00 13.13
CA THR A 84 17.98 3.33 13.69
C THR A 84 18.08 3.28 15.21
N SER A 85 18.84 4.20 15.82
CA SER A 85 18.90 4.31 17.28
C SER A 85 17.56 4.77 17.87
N PRO A 86 17.28 4.48 19.16
CA PRO A 86 16.05 4.91 19.84
C PRO A 86 15.83 6.42 19.79
N GLU A 87 16.90 7.21 19.90
CA GLU A 87 16.87 8.67 19.84
C GLU A 87 16.44 9.14 18.45
N VAL A 88 16.99 8.53 17.38
CA VAL A 88 16.60 8.84 16.00
C VAL A 88 15.14 8.47 15.76
N ARG A 89 14.65 7.34 16.29
CA ARG A 89 13.23 6.99 16.18
C ARG A 89 12.32 8.01 16.84
N ALA A 90 12.69 8.51 18.01
CA ALA A 90 11.91 9.54 18.71
C ALA A 90 11.83 10.82 17.86
N HIS A 91 12.95 11.28 17.29
CA HIS A 91 12.95 12.43 16.39
C HIS A 91 12.13 12.20 15.12
N LEU A 92 12.22 11.00 14.55
CA LEU A 92 11.48 10.64 13.34
C LEU A 92 9.97 10.55 13.60
N ALA A 93 9.56 10.02 14.75
CA ALA A 93 8.16 9.99 15.17
C ALA A 93 7.57 11.40 15.36
N VAL A 94 8.35 12.32 15.95
CA VAL A 94 7.96 13.73 16.06
C VAL A 94 7.83 14.36 14.67
N ALA A 95 8.82 14.17 13.80
CA ALA A 95 8.78 14.70 12.43
C ALA A 95 7.60 14.14 11.62
N ALA A 96 7.34 12.83 11.72
CA ALA A 96 6.21 12.17 11.08
C ALA A 96 4.88 12.74 11.59
N SER A 97 4.75 12.99 12.89
CA SER A 97 3.55 13.59 13.47
C SER A 97 3.30 14.99 12.92
N SER A 98 4.34 15.83 12.86
CA SER A 98 4.25 17.18 12.29
C SER A 98 3.88 17.16 10.80
N LEU A 99 4.44 16.20 10.05
CA LEU A 99 4.12 16.01 8.64
C LEU A 99 2.64 15.63 8.44
N LEU A 100 2.15 14.68 9.23
CA LEU A 100 0.74 14.25 9.17
C LEU A 100 -0.22 15.38 9.54
N GLN A 101 0.13 16.18 10.55
CA GLN A 101 -0.65 17.36 10.92
C GLN A 101 -0.68 18.40 9.80
N ALA A 102 0.45 18.67 9.16
CA ALA A 102 0.52 19.58 8.01
C ALA A 102 -0.30 19.05 6.82
N ALA A 103 -0.23 17.75 6.54
CA ALA A 103 -1.01 17.10 5.49
C ALA A 103 -2.52 17.18 5.78
N ALA A 104 -2.94 16.93 7.02
CA ALA A 104 -4.34 17.08 7.44
C ALA A 104 -4.83 18.51 7.25
N GLY A 105 -4.02 19.50 7.65
CA GLY A 105 -4.33 20.92 7.41
C GLY A 105 -4.48 21.26 5.92
N LEU A 106 -3.65 20.69 5.05
CA LEU A 106 -3.76 20.88 3.60
C LEU A 106 -5.05 20.24 3.03
N LEU A 107 -5.40 19.04 3.49
CA LEU A 107 -6.62 18.34 3.07
C LEU A 107 -7.88 19.09 3.49
N GLU A 108 -7.89 19.76 4.64
CA GLU A 108 -9.01 20.58 5.12
C GLU A 108 -9.27 21.81 4.22
N THR A 109 -8.25 22.29 3.49
CA THR A 109 -8.40 23.43 2.57
C THR A 109 -9.01 23.05 1.22
N LEU A 110 -9.17 21.76 0.94
CA LEU A 110 -9.75 21.29 -0.32
C LEU A 110 -11.28 21.41 -0.27
N PRO A 111 -11.92 22.14 -1.20
CA PRO A 111 -13.37 22.18 -1.26
C PRO A 111 -13.93 20.78 -1.55
N ALA A 112 -14.99 20.39 -0.84
CA ALA A 112 -15.74 19.18 -1.15
C ALA A 112 -16.35 19.32 -2.56
N ASP A 113 -15.92 18.48 -3.50
CA ASP A 113 -16.42 18.48 -4.87
C ASP A 113 -17.82 17.82 -4.94
N PRO A 114 -18.88 18.55 -5.29
CA PRO A 114 -20.21 17.98 -5.45
C PRO A 114 -20.37 17.45 -6.88
N GLY A 115 -19.73 16.33 -7.22
CA GLY A 115 -19.96 15.79 -8.57
C GLY A 115 -19.04 14.68 -9.07
N THR A 116 -19.06 13.50 -8.46
CA THR A 116 -18.75 12.27 -9.22
C THR A 116 -19.48 11.07 -8.62
N ARG A 117 -20.77 10.96 -8.93
CA ARG A 117 -21.42 9.65 -9.06
C ARG A 117 -21.49 9.32 -10.54
N GLU A 118 -21.35 8.03 -10.83
CA GLU A 118 -21.41 7.35 -12.13
C GLU A 118 -20.07 7.20 -12.87
N GLY A 119 -19.61 5.95 -12.89
CA GLY A 119 -18.42 5.51 -13.60
C GLY A 119 -17.60 4.55 -12.76
N SER A 120 -18.09 3.33 -12.62
CA SER A 120 -17.40 2.16 -12.08
C SER A 120 -15.92 2.13 -12.53
N ARG A 121 -15.01 2.66 -11.71
CA ARG A 121 -13.58 2.38 -11.81
C ARG A 121 -13.38 1.07 -11.10
N GLY A 122 -13.38 -0.02 -11.88
CA GLY A 122 -13.09 -1.36 -11.39
C GLY A 122 -11.81 -1.34 -10.57
N THR A 123 -11.91 -1.73 -9.31
CA THR A 123 -10.79 -2.15 -8.48
C THR A 123 -10.08 -3.26 -9.23
N GLY A 124 -9.01 -2.88 -9.93
CA GLY A 124 -8.23 -3.70 -10.85
C GLY A 124 -7.39 -4.73 -10.13
N VAL A 125 -8.05 -5.72 -9.54
CA VAL A 125 -7.48 -7.04 -9.31
C VAL A 125 -8.43 -8.03 -9.95
N GLU A 126 -7.91 -8.84 -10.86
CA GLU A 126 -8.65 -9.97 -11.38
C GLU A 126 -8.86 -10.95 -10.23
N ARG A 127 -10.13 -11.23 -9.91
CA ARG A 127 -10.46 -12.30 -8.97
C ARG A 127 -10.32 -13.61 -9.73
N ILE A 128 -9.24 -14.31 -9.43
CA ILE A 128 -9.04 -15.69 -9.88
C ILE A 128 -9.83 -16.55 -8.89
N ASP A 129 -10.91 -17.17 -9.36
CA ASP A 129 -11.65 -18.16 -8.57
C ASP A 129 -10.75 -19.40 -8.42
N LEU A 130 -10.39 -19.75 -7.18
CA LEU A 130 -9.49 -20.87 -6.85
C LEU A 130 -10.27 -22.17 -6.57
N ASP A 131 -11.58 -22.18 -6.84
CA ASP A 131 -12.50 -23.26 -6.47
C ASP A 131 -12.66 -24.35 -7.55
N ASP A 132 -11.92 -24.28 -8.66
CA ASP A 132 -11.84 -25.36 -9.64
C ASP A 132 -10.91 -26.47 -9.12
N GLU A 133 -11.42 -27.29 -8.20
CA GLU A 133 -10.84 -28.62 -7.97
C GLU A 133 -10.94 -29.42 -9.29
N PRO A 134 -9.83 -29.91 -9.87
CA PRO A 134 -9.90 -30.70 -11.09
C PRO A 134 -10.69 -31.98 -10.81
N GLU A 135 -11.83 -32.16 -11.48
CA GLU A 135 -12.60 -33.40 -11.41
C GLU A 135 -11.67 -34.58 -11.76
N PRO A 136 -11.57 -35.61 -10.88
CA PRO A 136 -10.75 -36.78 -11.14
C PRO A 136 -11.47 -37.67 -12.17
N GLY A 137 -11.39 -37.29 -13.44
CA GLY A 137 -12.13 -37.97 -14.50
C GLY A 137 -11.51 -37.90 -15.89
N ASP A 138 -10.85 -36.81 -16.26
CA ASP A 138 -10.35 -36.64 -17.63
C ASP A 138 -8.82 -36.59 -17.69
N THR A 139 -8.22 -37.79 -17.78
CA THR A 139 -6.93 -37.96 -18.45
C THR A 139 -7.14 -38.92 -19.63
N PRO A 140 -6.65 -38.59 -20.85
CA PRO A 140 -6.73 -39.47 -22.01
C PRO A 140 -5.86 -40.72 -21.86
#